data_AF-A0A2G2WVR6-F1
#
_entry.id   AF-A0A2G2WVR6-F1
#
_cell.length_a   1.000
_cell.length_b   1.000
_cell.length_c   1.000
_cell.angle_alpha   90.00
_cell.angle_beta   90.00
_cell.angle_gamma   90.00
#
_symmetry.space_group_name_H-M   'P 1'
#
loop_
_entity.id
_entity.type
_entity.pdbx_description
1 polymer ?
#
loop_
_entity_poly.entity_id
_entity_poly.type
_entity_poly.pdbx_seq_one_letter_code
_entity_poly.pdbx_strand_id
1 'polypeptide(L)'
;MMEAGGNIVDHHGCDFFPERCFDRVVVLQTDNTVLYDRLSRRGYTGQKLTNNIECEIFQILLEEAKESYPEDIVVALGSDSVEDISKNVEMLSNWISSWNPVSIFR
;
A
#
# COMPACT_ATOMS: atom_id res chain seq x y z
N MET A 1 -10.11 -0.37 18.37
CA MET A 1 -8.79 -1.04 18.38
C MET A 1 -7.66 -0.16 17.81
N MET A 2 -7.91 0.74 16.85
CA MET A 2 -6.86 1.61 16.29
C MET A 2 -6.57 2.88 17.10
N GLU A 3 -7.35 3.17 18.14
CA GLU A 3 -7.27 4.44 18.91
C GLU A 3 -5.97 4.61 19.71
N ALA A 4 -5.24 3.52 20.00
CA ALA A 4 -3.96 3.59 20.69
C ALA A 4 -2.79 4.03 19.77
N GLY A 5 -3.02 4.13 18.46
CA GLY A 5 -1.97 4.44 17.47
C GLY A 5 -0.92 3.34 17.31
N GLY A 6 0.12 3.61 16.51
CA GLY A 6 1.28 2.72 16.35
C GLY A 6 1.00 1.40 15.62
N ASN A 7 -0.05 1.36 14.79
CA ASN A 7 -0.47 0.16 14.08
C ASN A 7 0.03 0.16 12.62
N ILE A 8 0.43 -1.01 12.14
CA ILE A 8 0.64 -1.27 10.70
C ILE A 8 -0.49 -2.19 10.26
N VAL A 9 -1.23 -1.78 9.24
CA VAL A 9 -2.35 -2.55 8.67
C VAL A 9 -1.97 -2.96 7.24
N ASP A 10 -2.15 -4.25 6.93
CA ASP A 10 -1.90 -4.82 5.60
C ASP A 10 -3.21 -5.38 5.05
N HIS A 11 -3.68 -4.80 3.93
CA HIS A 11 -4.88 -5.24 3.22
C HIS A 11 -4.80 -4.82 1.75
N HIS A 12 -5.50 -5.56 0.87
CA HIS A 12 -5.54 -5.33 -0.57
C HIS A 12 -6.71 -4.42 -1.02
N GLY A 13 -7.23 -3.60 -0.11
CA GLY A 13 -8.38 -2.73 -0.30
C GLY A 13 -8.54 -1.85 0.95
N CYS A 14 -9.01 -0.64 0.76
CA CYS A 14 -8.89 0.43 1.74
C CYS A 14 -10.11 1.35 1.88
N ASP A 15 -11.08 1.28 0.96
CA ASP A 15 -12.30 2.10 0.90
C ASP A 15 -13.24 1.94 2.12
N PHE A 16 -13.20 0.79 2.78
CA PHE A 16 -14.06 0.48 3.93
C PHE A 16 -13.47 0.94 5.28
N PHE A 17 -12.23 1.42 5.32
CA PHE A 17 -11.67 1.96 6.55
C PHE A 17 -12.05 3.45 6.73
N PRO A 18 -12.31 3.91 7.97
CA PRO A 18 -12.51 5.33 8.21
C PRO A 18 -11.25 6.14 7.85
N GLU A 19 -11.39 7.22 7.09
CA GLU A 19 -10.28 8.08 6.63
C GLU A 19 -9.32 8.49 7.77
N ARG A 20 -9.88 8.81 8.95
CA ARG A 20 -9.14 9.20 10.17
C ARG A 20 -8.23 8.12 10.78
N CYS A 21 -8.23 6.90 10.23
CA CYS A 21 -7.49 5.77 10.79
C CYS A 21 -6.00 5.78 10.45
N PHE A 22 -5.57 6.55 9.45
CA PHE A 22 -4.21 6.45 8.93
C PHE A 22 -3.52 7.80 8.79
N ASP A 23 -2.31 7.89 9.32
CA ASP A 23 -1.40 9.04 9.12
C ASP A 23 -0.60 8.94 7.80
N ARG A 24 -0.57 7.75 7.20
CA ARG A 24 0.05 7.45 5.90
C ARG A 24 -0.55 6.19 5.30
N VAL A 25 -0.77 6.21 3.99
CA VAL A 25 -1.25 5.09 3.19
C VAL A 25 -0.18 4.76 2.16
N VAL A 26 0.23 3.50 2.11
CA VAL A 26 1.27 3.03 1.19
C VAL A 26 0.66 2.02 0.22
N VAL A 27 0.78 2.30 -1.08
CA VAL A 27 0.35 1.38 -2.14
C VAL A 27 1.59 0.78 -2.78
N LEU A 28 1.81 -0.51 -2.59
CA LEU A 28 2.90 -1.22 -3.23
C LEU A 28 2.52 -1.54 -4.68
N GLN A 29 3.39 -1.16 -5.61
CA GLN A 29 3.27 -1.46 -7.03
C GLN A 29 4.34 -2.47 -7.43
N THR A 30 4.03 -3.31 -8.40
CA THR A 30 4.98 -4.29 -8.92
C THR A 30 4.85 -4.38 -10.43
N ASP A 31 5.99 -4.46 -11.13
CA ASP A 31 6.02 -4.75 -12.56
C ASP A 31 5.18 -6.00 -12.87
N ASN A 32 4.40 -5.93 -13.95
CA ASN A 32 3.44 -6.98 -14.29
C ASN A 32 4.08 -8.35 -14.51
N THR A 33 5.30 -8.39 -15.06
CA THR A 33 6.00 -9.66 -15.28
C THR A 33 6.46 -10.28 -13.96
N VAL A 34 6.96 -9.44 -13.05
CA VAL A 34 7.37 -9.84 -11.69
C VAL A 34 6.15 -10.30 -10.87
N LEU A 35 5.04 -9.57 -10.94
CA LEU A 35 3.82 -9.91 -10.24
C LEU A 35 3.21 -11.21 -10.77
N TYR A 36 3.17 -11.38 -12.10
CA TYR A 36 2.72 -12.62 -12.75
C TYR A 36 3.48 -13.83 -12.23
N ASP A 37 4.81 -13.74 -12.20
CA ASP A 37 5.69 -14.80 -11.70
C ASP A 37 5.41 -15.12 -10.23
N ARG A 38 5.25 -14.09 -9.38
CA ARG A 38 4.96 -14.27 -7.95
C ARG A 38 3.62 -14.97 -7.73
N LEU A 39 2.56 -14.55 -8.42
CA LEU A 39 1.23 -15.14 -8.29
C LEU A 39 1.19 -16.56 -8.86
N SER A 40 1.85 -16.79 -9.99
CA SER A 40 1.97 -18.13 -10.59
C SER A 40 2.67 -19.10 -9.66
N ARG A 41 3.78 -18.69 -9.01
CA ARG A 41 4.49 -19.50 -8.00
C ARG A 41 3.65 -19.76 -6.74
N ARG A 42 2.69 -18.88 -6.42
CA ARG A 42 1.68 -19.08 -5.36
C ARG A 42 0.53 -20.00 -5.79
N GLY A 43 0.57 -20.54 -7.02
CA GLY A 43 -0.43 -21.48 -7.55
C GLY A 43 -1.69 -20.81 -8.10
N TYR A 44 -1.66 -19.50 -8.35
CA TYR A 44 -2.79 -18.81 -8.97
C TYR A 44 -2.84 -19.18 -10.45
N THR A 45 -4.04 -19.50 -10.94
CA THR A 45 -4.27 -19.92 -12.33
C THR A 45 -5.59 -19.34 -12.85
N GLY A 46 -5.78 -19.41 -14.17
CA GLY A 46 -7.01 -19.00 -14.84
C GLY A 46 -7.45 -17.57 -14.51
N GLN A 47 -8.76 -17.37 -14.34
CA GLN A 47 -9.35 -16.06 -14.11
C GLN A 47 -8.78 -15.33 -12.89
N LYS A 48 -8.42 -16.06 -11.82
CA LYS A 48 -7.87 -15.43 -10.62
C LYS A 48 -6.54 -14.74 -10.91
N LEU A 49 -5.65 -15.40 -11.66
CA LEU A 49 -4.37 -14.81 -12.06
C LEU A 49 -4.60 -13.60 -12.98
N THR A 50 -5.43 -13.75 -14.02
CA THR A 50 -5.75 -12.68 -14.95
C THR A 50 -6.32 -11.46 -14.24
N ASN A 51 -7.32 -11.63 -13.37
CA ASN A 51 -7.94 -10.51 -12.65
C ASN A 51 -6.95 -9.75 -11.77
N ASN A 52 -6.02 -10.43 -11.11
CA ASN A 52 -5.05 -9.76 -10.25
C ASN A 52 -4.01 -8.98 -11.07
N ILE A 53 -3.63 -9.50 -12.24
CA ILE A 53 -2.72 -8.78 -13.15
C ILE A 53 -3.41 -7.59 -13.80
N GLU A 54 -4.66 -7.73 -14.23
CA GLU A 54 -5.45 -6.60 -14.74
C GLU A 54 -5.66 -5.53 -13.66
N CYS A 55 -5.92 -5.93 -12.41
CA CYS A 55 -6.03 -5.02 -11.28
C CYS A 55 -4.76 -4.15 -11.11
N GLU A 56 -3.58 -4.77 -11.20
CA GLU A 56 -2.30 -4.05 -11.15
C GLU A 56 -2.10 -3.15 -12.40
N ILE A 57 -2.38 -3.66 -13.60
CA ILE A 57 -2.24 -2.88 -14.86
C ILE A 57 -3.10 -1.61 -14.81
N PHE A 58 -4.33 -1.71 -14.33
CA PHE A 58 -5.27 -0.60 -14.25
C PHE A 58 -5.10 0.25 -12.99
N GLN A 59 -4.13 -0.07 -12.13
CA GLN A 59 -3.79 0.72 -10.95
C GLN A 59 -4.99 0.91 -10.00
N ILE A 60 -5.86 -0.11 -9.92
CA ILE A 60 -7.15 -0.01 -9.22
C ILE A 60 -6.94 0.36 -7.75
N LEU A 61 -5.99 -0.28 -7.05
CA LEU A 61 -5.75 0.01 -5.63
C LEU A 61 -5.08 1.36 -5.37
N LEU A 62 -4.31 1.87 -6.34
CA LEU A 62 -3.75 3.21 -6.23
C LEU A 62 -4.85 4.27 -6.37
N GLU A 63 -5.76 4.08 -7.33
CA GLU A 63 -6.88 5.00 -7.51
C GLU A 63 -7.82 4.95 -6.32
N GLU A 64 -8.17 3.75 -5.83
CA GLU A 64 -9.00 3.59 -4.62
C GLU A 64 -8.41 4.30 -3.40
N ALA A 65 -7.09 4.21 -3.20
CA ALA A 65 -6.42 4.93 -2.12
C ALA A 65 -6.48 6.45 -2.30
N LYS A 66 -6.33 6.96 -3.53
CA LYS A 66 -6.42 8.40 -3.82
C LYS A 66 -7.84 8.95 -3.68
N GLU A 67 -8.85 8.14 -3.96
CA GLU A 67 -10.25 8.51 -3.77
C GLU A 67 -10.65 8.47 -2.28
N SER A 68 -10.02 7.60 -1.49
CA SER A 68 -10.38 7.37 -0.08
C SER A 68 -9.60 8.22 0.92
N TYR A 69 -8.44 8.77 0.54
CA TYR A 69 -7.53 9.49 1.44
C TYR A 69 -6.95 10.76 0.82
N PRO A 70 -6.52 11.74 1.64
CA PRO A 70 -5.80 12.91 1.16
C PRO A 70 -4.55 12.54 0.35
N GLU A 71 -4.37 13.18 -0.80
CA GLU A 71 -3.28 12.87 -1.74
C GLU A 71 -1.88 12.98 -1.10
N ASP A 72 -1.70 13.84 -0.10
CA ASP A 72 -0.44 14.05 0.60
C ASP A 72 -0.03 12.91 1.54
N ILE A 73 -0.98 12.07 1.95
CA ILE A 73 -0.69 10.89 2.79
C ILE A 73 -0.60 9.59 1.99
N VAL A 74 -0.98 9.58 0.71
CA VAL A 74 -0.91 8.42 -0.18
C VAL A 74 0.44 8.37 -0.89
N VAL A 75 1.17 7.27 -0.70
CA VAL A 75 2.50 7.06 -1.27
C VAL A 75 2.55 5.75 -2.05
N ALA A 76 2.84 5.83 -3.35
CA ALA A 76 3.10 4.65 -4.17
C ALA A 76 4.57 4.24 -4.08
N LEU A 77 4.85 2.96 -3.87
CA LEU A 77 6.21 2.42 -3.78
C LEU A 77 6.39 1.20 -4.67
N GLY A 78 7.47 1.20 -5.46
CA GLY A 78 7.90 0.01 -6.21
C GLY A 78 8.32 -1.10 -5.26
N SER A 79 8.01 -2.35 -5.62
CA SER A 79 8.30 -3.53 -4.80
C SER A 79 8.67 -4.74 -5.66
N ASP A 80 9.54 -4.54 -6.65
CA ASP A 80 9.93 -5.59 -7.61
C ASP A 80 11.00 -6.53 -7.06
N SER A 81 11.89 -5.98 -6.23
CA SER A 81 13.10 -6.64 -5.76
C SER A 81 13.27 -6.55 -4.24
N VAL A 82 14.25 -7.29 -3.71
CA VAL A 82 14.62 -7.24 -2.28
C VAL A 82 15.27 -5.89 -1.95
N GLU A 83 15.95 -5.30 -2.93
CA GLU A 83 16.53 -3.97 -2.85
C GLU A 83 15.42 -2.91 -2.68
N ASP A 84 14.30 -3.04 -3.40
CA ASP A 84 13.16 -2.15 -3.24
C ASP A 84 12.52 -2.31 -1.86
N ILE A 85 12.37 -3.55 -1.37
CA ILE A 85 11.91 -3.79 0.00
C ILE A 85 12.82 -3.09 1.02
N SER A 86 14.13 -3.21 0.86
CA SER A 86 15.11 -2.59 1.77
C SER A 86 14.99 -1.06 1.77
N LYS A 87 14.89 -0.45 0.58
CA LYS A 87 14.66 1.00 0.43
C LYS A 87 13.33 1.45 1.02
N ASN A 88 12.26 0.68 0.81
CA ASN A 88 10.93 0.99 1.35
C ASN A 88 10.94 0.94 2.89
N VAL A 89 11.58 -0.07 3.47
CA VAL A 89 11.75 -0.17 4.93
C VAL A 89 12.53 1.02 5.47
N GLU A 90 13.64 1.40 4.84
CA GLU A 90 14.43 2.58 5.23
C GLU A 90 13.59 3.86 5.16
N MET A 91 12.91 4.09 4.03
CA MET A 91 12.09 5.27 3.82
C MET A 91 10.94 5.38 4.84
N LEU A 92 10.22 4.28 5.09
CA LEU A 92 9.12 4.26 6.06
C LEU A 92 9.61 4.37 7.49
N SER A 93 10.76 3.79 7.84
CA SER A 93 11.37 3.93 9.17
C SER A 93 11.81 5.37 9.43
N ASN A 94 12.39 6.03 8.42
CA ASN A 94 12.76 7.45 8.50
C ASN A 94 11.51 8.34 8.63
N TRP A 95 10.44 8.01 7.91
CA TRP A 95 9.16 8.71 8.06
C TRP A 95 8.59 8.54 9.47
N ILE A 96 8.49 7.32 10.00
CA ILE A 96 8.01 7.07 11.38
C ILE A 96 8.85 7.84 12.40
N SER A 97 10.18 7.87 12.22
CA SER A 97 11.10 8.54 13.15
C SER A 97 10.99 10.07 13.12
N SER A 98 10.55 10.65 11.98
CA SER A 98 10.31 12.08 11.82
C SER A 98 8.84 12.47 11.98
N TRP A 99 7.96 11.49 12.11
CA TRP A 99 6.53 11.70 12.31
C TRP A 99 6.31 12.37 13.66
N ASN A 100 5.59 13.47 13.61
CA ASN A 100 5.10 14.14 14.79
C ASN A 100 3.57 14.11 14.72
N PRO A 101 2.88 13.85 15.84
CA PRO A 101 1.44 13.98 15.88
C PRO A 101 1.10 15.41 15.48
N VAL A 102 0.25 15.57 14.46
CA VAL A 102 -0.35 16.88 14.17
C VAL A 102 -1.05 17.29 15.47
N SER A 103 -0.63 18.40 16.08
CA SER A 103 -1.29 18.94 17.28
C SER A 103 -2.77 19.15 16.94
N ILE A 104 -3.62 18.24 17.42
CA ILE A 104 -5.06 18.37 17.33
C ILE A 104 -5.49 19.42 18.37
N PHE A 105 -5.27 20.68 18.04
CA PHE A 105 -6.13 21.77 18.52
C PHE A 105 -7.13 22.08 17.41
N ARG A 106 -8.24 21.34 17.41
CA ARG A 106 -9.54 21.78 16.92
C ARG A 106 -10.62 21.24 17.84
#